data_AF-A0AAC9HMM6-F1
#
_entry.id   AF-A0AAC9HMM6-F1
#
_cell.length_a   1.000
_cell.length_b   1.000
_cell.length_c   1.000
_cell.angle_alpha   90.00
_cell.angle_beta   90.00
_cell.angle_gamma   90.00
#
_symmetry.space_group_name_H-M   'P 1'
#
loop_
_entity.id
_entity.type
_entity.pdbx_description
1 polymer ?
#
loop_
_entity_poly.entity_id
_entity_poly.type
_entity_poly.pdbx_seq_one_letter_code
_entity_poly.pdbx_strand_id
1 'polypeptide(L)'
;MTMKLEMVLLAGFFQGPLFYDDPMDGLWTSHTADEAGEDLGLSSALVADLTAWDDEFQAIYDGNYPPDSHFPSLEAEQAWVERGKELAARIKQESDLVTSVDYQADGQINDGECVI
;
A
#
# COMPACT_ATOMS: atom_id res chain seq x y z
N MET A 1 -19.73 18.29 -0.57
CA MET A 1 -19.68 16.99 -1.26
C MET A 1 -18.45 16.31 -0.71
N THR A 2 -18.60 15.21 0.02
CA THR A 2 -17.45 14.39 0.43
C THR A 2 -16.94 13.71 -0.82
N MET A 3 -15.73 14.05 -1.25
CA MET A 3 -15.11 13.43 -2.41
C MET A 3 -14.67 12.03 -1.99
N LYS A 4 -15.06 11.06 -2.81
CA LYS A 4 -14.85 9.64 -2.58
C LYS A 4 -13.64 9.22 -3.39
N LEU A 5 -12.62 8.67 -2.73
CA LEU A 5 -11.30 8.39 -3.29
C LEU A 5 -11.21 6.95 -3.77
N GLU A 6 -10.60 6.78 -4.94
CA GLU A 6 -10.05 5.50 -5.39
C GLU A 6 -8.56 5.53 -5.05
N MET A 7 -8.01 4.42 -4.57
CA MET A 7 -6.59 4.34 -4.24
C MET A 7 -5.98 3.03 -4.70
N VAL A 8 -4.67 3.05 -4.90
CA VAL A 8 -3.88 1.85 -5.13
C VAL A 8 -2.98 1.60 -3.91
N LEU A 9 -3.01 0.38 -3.39
CA LEU A 9 -2.02 -0.12 -2.43
C LEU A 9 -0.98 -0.91 -3.23
N LEU A 10 0.21 -0.35 -3.37
CA LEU A 10 1.33 -1.01 -4.04
C LEU A 10 2.62 -0.79 -3.26
N ALA A 11 3.53 -1.75 -3.30
CA ALA A 11 4.86 -1.54 -2.79
C ALA A 11 5.79 -1.07 -3.90
N GLY A 12 6.75 -0.23 -3.54
CA GLY A 12 7.83 0.15 -4.44
C GLY A 12 8.98 0.71 -3.63
N PHE A 13 10.21 0.51 -4.10
CA PHE A 13 11.37 0.94 -3.33
C PHE A 13 11.45 2.45 -3.20
N PHE A 14 11.68 2.93 -1.97
CA PHE A 14 11.87 4.34 -1.61
C PHE A 14 10.67 5.26 -1.86
N GLN A 15 9.47 4.70 -1.94
CA GLN A 15 8.22 5.44 -2.07
C GLN A 15 7.20 4.92 -1.06
N GLY A 16 6.23 5.76 -0.69
CA GLY A 16 5.13 5.35 0.18
C GLY A 16 4.20 4.36 -0.53
N PRO A 17 3.53 3.46 0.22
CA PRO A 17 2.78 2.36 -0.39
C PRO A 17 1.37 2.73 -0.89
N LEU A 18 0.89 3.95 -0.62
CA LEU A 18 -0.48 4.35 -0.93
C LEU A 18 -0.49 5.39 -2.06
N PHE A 19 -1.08 5.06 -3.19
CA PHE A 19 -1.14 5.94 -4.36
C PHE A 19 -2.56 6.44 -4.58
N TYR A 20 -2.76 7.75 -4.43
CA TYR A 20 -4.05 8.43 -4.60
C TYR A 20 -3.86 9.92 -4.95
N ASP A 21 -4.96 10.58 -5.31
CA ASP A 21 -5.01 12.01 -5.61
C ASP A 21 -4.68 12.84 -4.37
N ASP A 22 -3.57 13.58 -4.41
CA ASP A 22 -3.14 14.45 -3.32
C ASP A 22 -4.17 15.58 -3.10
N PRO A 23 -4.71 15.73 -1.87
CA PRO A 23 -5.75 16.71 -1.59
C PRO A 23 -5.29 18.18 -1.73
N MET A 24 -3.98 18.45 -1.76
CA MET A 24 -3.41 19.80 -1.88
C MET A 24 -3.25 20.25 -3.33
N ASP A 25 -2.85 19.36 -4.25
CA ASP A 25 -2.55 19.73 -5.65
C ASP A 25 -3.35 18.96 -6.72
N GLY A 26 -4.09 17.92 -6.34
CA GLY A 26 -4.93 17.12 -7.23
C GLY A 26 -4.12 16.26 -8.21
N LEU A 27 -2.88 15.90 -7.84
CA LEU A 27 -2.04 14.99 -8.60
C LEU A 27 -2.01 13.61 -7.93
N TRP A 28 -2.00 12.57 -8.75
CA TRP A 28 -1.77 11.21 -8.27
C TRP A 28 -0.31 11.03 -7.86
N THR A 29 -0.07 10.77 -6.58
CA THR A 29 1.26 10.59 -6.01
C THR A 29 1.26 9.49 -4.95
N SER A 30 2.45 9.01 -4.60
CA SER A 30 2.66 8.04 -3.53
C SER A 30 2.72 8.77 -2.18
N HIS A 31 2.02 8.23 -1.19
CA HIS A 31 1.91 8.73 0.17
C HIS A 31 2.39 7.66 1.15
N THR A 32 3.05 8.11 2.21
CA THR A 32 3.42 7.24 3.34
C THR A 32 2.18 6.79 4.12
N ALA A 33 2.32 5.75 4.94
CA ALA A 33 1.25 5.29 5.81
C ALA A 33 0.79 6.38 6.81
N ASP A 34 1.71 7.23 7.28
CA ASP A 34 1.40 8.33 8.19
C ASP A 34 0.58 9.42 7.49
N GLU A 35 1.00 9.86 6.30
CA GLU A 35 0.26 10.84 5.49
C GLU A 35 -1.15 10.33 5.16
N ALA A 36 -1.27 9.08 4.71
CA ALA A 36 -2.57 8.45 4.46
C ALA A 36 -3.41 8.30 5.72
N GLY A 37 -2.78 8.07 6.88
CA GLY A 37 -3.45 8.04 8.17
C GLY A 37 -4.14 9.37 8.50
N GLU A 38 -3.45 10.48 8.25
CA GLU A 38 -3.99 11.83 8.44
C GLU A 38 -5.07 12.17 7.41
N ASP A 39 -4.81 11.90 6.12
CA ASP A 39 -5.71 12.23 5.02
C ASP A 39 -7.02 11.43 5.05
N LEU A 40 -6.94 10.14 5.37
CA LEU A 40 -8.05 9.20 5.26
C LEU A 40 -8.70 8.88 6.61
N GLY A 41 -8.13 9.38 7.71
CA GLY A 41 -8.61 9.14 9.07
C GLY A 41 -8.43 7.70 9.54
N LEU A 42 -7.33 7.05 9.15
CA LEU A 42 -7.04 5.67 9.55
C LEU A 42 -6.64 5.58 11.02
N SER A 43 -6.89 4.43 11.65
CA SER A 43 -6.43 4.23 13.02
C SER A 43 -4.91 4.14 13.09
N SER A 44 -4.33 4.56 14.22
CA SER A 44 -2.89 4.41 14.48
C SER A 44 -2.41 2.96 14.40
N ALA A 45 -3.31 1.99 14.65
CA ALA A 45 -3.01 0.57 14.54
C ALA A 45 -2.87 0.15 13.06
N LEU A 46 -3.80 0.56 12.20
CA LEU A 46 -3.70 0.30 10.76
C LEU A 46 -2.48 1.00 10.12
N VAL A 47 -2.20 2.25 10.51
CA VAL A 47 -0.99 2.96 10.08
C VAL A 47 0.26 2.16 10.45
N ALA A 48 0.38 1.70 11.70
CA ALA A 48 1.53 0.91 12.13
C ALA A 48 1.67 -0.41 11.35
N ASP A 49 0.55 -1.09 11.06
CA ASP A 49 0.57 -2.34 10.30
C ASP A 49 0.96 -2.10 8.83
N LEU A 50 0.51 -0.99 8.22
CA LEU A 50 0.91 -0.57 6.87
C LEU A 50 2.39 -0.24 6.80
N THR A 51 2.91 0.52 7.76
CA THR A 51 4.35 0.82 7.86
C THR A 51 5.17 -0.45 7.97
N ALA A 52 4.79 -1.38 8.86
CA ALA A 52 5.51 -2.64 9.04
C ALA A 52 5.48 -3.53 7.77
N TRP A 53 4.36 -3.51 7.04
CA TRP A 53 4.23 -4.24 5.78
C TRP A 53 5.11 -3.66 4.67
N ASP A 54 5.19 -2.33 4.54
CA ASP A 54 6.08 -1.67 3.59
C ASP A 54 7.55 -1.83 3.98
N ASP A 55 7.90 -1.64 5.26
CA ASP A 55 9.26 -1.83 5.78
C ASP A 55 9.83 -3.22 5.45
N GLU A 56 8.99 -4.25 5.50
CA GLU A 56 9.38 -5.61 5.11
C GLU A 56 9.75 -5.71 3.63
N PHE A 57 8.99 -5.02 2.76
CA PHE A 57 9.33 -4.93 1.34
C PHE A 57 10.61 -4.12 1.15
N GLN A 58 10.74 -2.94 1.77
CA GLN A 58 11.96 -2.11 1.68
C GLN A 58 13.21 -2.87 2.14
N ALA A 59 13.08 -3.77 3.11
CA ALA A 59 14.19 -4.58 3.64
C ALA A 59 14.76 -5.60 2.64
N ILE A 60 14.02 -5.96 1.59
CA ILE A 60 14.51 -6.89 0.55
C ILE A 60 15.39 -6.22 -0.49
N TYR A 61 15.51 -4.88 -0.45
CA TYR A 61 16.27 -4.11 -1.40
C TYR A 61 17.77 -4.49 -1.41
N ASP A 62 18.28 -4.94 -2.55
CA ASP A 62 19.72 -5.14 -2.75
C ASP A 62 20.38 -3.84 -3.27
N GLY A 63 21.04 -3.12 -2.35
CA GLY A 63 21.77 -1.90 -2.69
C GLY A 63 23.01 -2.09 -3.57
N ASN A 64 23.51 -3.31 -3.75
CA ASN A 64 24.60 -3.59 -4.68
C ASN A 64 24.08 -3.76 -6.11
N TYR A 65 22.95 -4.45 -6.26
CA TYR A 65 22.31 -4.68 -7.55
C TYR A 65 20.78 -4.73 -7.38
N PRO A 66 20.08 -3.59 -7.52
CA PRO A 66 18.65 -3.49 -7.24
C PRO A 66 17.76 -4.53 -7.94
N PRO A 67 18.06 -4.98 -9.19
CA PRO A 67 17.27 -6.04 -9.82
C PRO A 67 17.32 -7.40 -9.12
N ASP A 68 18.29 -7.63 -8.22
CA ASP A 68 18.39 -8.84 -7.40
C ASP A 68 17.68 -8.66 -6.05
N SER A 69 16.84 -7.64 -5.87
CA SER A 69 15.99 -7.53 -4.67
C SER A 69 14.94 -8.63 -4.69
N HIS A 70 14.89 -9.46 -3.64
CA HIS A 70 13.95 -10.59 -3.56
C HIS A 70 13.66 -10.99 -2.12
N PHE A 71 12.44 -11.49 -1.90
CA PHE A 71 12.10 -12.11 -0.62
C PHE A 71 13.00 -13.33 -0.35
N PRO A 72 13.31 -13.62 0.93
CA PRO A 72 14.19 -14.73 1.30
C PRO A 72 13.61 -16.11 0.95
N SER A 73 12.31 -16.19 0.72
CA SER A 73 11.62 -17.39 0.24
C SER A 73 10.29 -17.03 -0.43
N LEU A 74 9.77 -17.95 -1.24
CA LEU A 74 8.42 -17.86 -1.80
C LEU A 74 7.34 -17.82 -0.71
N GLU A 75 7.54 -18.49 0.42
CA GLU A 75 6.60 -18.47 1.54
C GLU A 75 6.55 -17.10 2.22
N ALA A 76 7.70 -16.43 2.35
CA ALA A 76 7.77 -15.06 2.88
C ALA A 76 7.05 -14.08 1.96
N GLU A 77 7.29 -14.18 0.65
CA GLU A 77 6.58 -13.38 -0.36
C GLU A 77 5.06 -13.61 -0.31
N GLN A 78 4.61 -14.86 -0.26
CA GLN A 78 3.18 -15.18 -0.15
C GLN A 78 2.56 -14.63 1.14
N ALA A 79 3.24 -14.77 2.28
CA ALA A 79 2.76 -14.23 3.56
C ALA A 79 2.71 -12.70 3.58
N TRP A 80 3.62 -12.04 2.86
CA TRP A 80 3.59 -10.60 2.65
C TRP A 80 2.43 -10.19 1.74
N VAL A 81 2.20 -10.92 0.64
CA VAL A 81 1.06 -10.68 -0.27
C VAL A 81 -0.28 -10.80 0.45
N GLU A 82 -0.48 -11.87 1.23
CA GLU A 82 -1.74 -12.09 1.96
C GLU A 82 -2.00 -10.99 3.00
N ARG A 83 -0.96 -10.53 3.73
CA ARG A 83 -1.11 -9.39 4.64
C ARG A 83 -1.51 -8.11 3.92
N GLY A 84 -0.97 -7.86 2.74
CA GLY A 84 -1.37 -6.69 1.94
C GLY A 84 -2.86 -6.71 1.57
N LYS A 85 -3.44 -7.89 1.29
CA LYS A 85 -4.88 -8.03 1.06
C LYS A 85 -5.70 -7.69 2.30
N GLU A 86 -5.28 -8.17 3.47
CA GLU A 86 -5.94 -7.86 4.74
C GLU A 86 -5.89 -6.35 5.05
N LEU A 87 -4.75 -5.70 4.76
CA LEU A 87 -4.58 -4.27 4.93
C LEU A 87 -5.46 -3.46 3.97
N ALA A 88 -5.52 -3.83 2.69
CA ALA A 88 -6.41 -3.20 1.70
C ALA A 88 -7.88 -3.27 2.14
N ALA A 89 -8.32 -4.44 2.64
CA ALA A 89 -9.66 -4.62 3.17
C ALA A 89 -9.93 -3.73 4.40
N ARG A 90 -8.95 -3.59 5.30
CA ARG A 90 -9.06 -2.75 6.51
C ARG A 90 -9.11 -1.26 6.18
N ILE A 91 -8.32 -0.77 5.23
CA ILE A 91 -8.38 0.64 4.79
C ILE A 91 -9.82 1.02 4.40
N LYS A 92 -10.46 0.17 3.59
CA LYS A 92 -11.85 0.39 3.17
C LYS A 92 -12.86 0.32 4.31
N GLN A 93 -12.58 -0.46 5.36
CA GLN A 93 -13.44 -0.58 6.53
C GLN A 93 -13.30 0.62 7.47
N GLU A 94 -12.10 1.17 7.60
CA GLU A 94 -11.80 2.27 8.53
C GLU A 94 -12.10 3.65 7.94
N SER A 95 -11.98 3.84 6.62
CA SER A 95 -12.19 5.14 5.98
C SER A 95 -13.46 5.22 5.14
N ASP A 96 -14.39 6.09 5.54
CA ASP A 96 -15.60 6.43 4.76
C ASP A 96 -15.28 7.22 3.46
N LEU A 97 -14.05 7.73 3.33
CA LEU A 97 -13.58 8.46 2.16
C LEU A 97 -13.16 7.52 1.03
N VAL A 98 -12.73 6.31 1.35
CA VAL A 98 -12.20 5.34 0.38
C VAL A 98 -13.36 4.53 -0.22
N THR A 99 -13.45 4.54 -1.55
CA THR A 99 -14.51 3.84 -2.30
C THR A 99 -14.04 2.48 -2.80
N SER A 100 -12.79 2.41 -3.23
CA SER A 100 -12.09 1.22 -3.68
C SER A 100 -10.62 1.30 -3.30
N VAL A 101 -10.04 0.13 -3.03
CA VAL A 101 -8.61 -0.06 -2.90
C VAL A 101 -8.24 -1.10 -3.95
N ASP A 102 -7.40 -0.73 -4.90
CA ASP A 102 -6.79 -1.66 -5.84
C ASP A 102 -5.46 -2.12 -5.25
N TYR A 103 -5.35 -3.40 -4.92
CA TYR A 103 -4.14 -3.94 -4.31
C TYR A 103 -3.28 -4.63 -5.36
N GLN A 104 -2.11 -4.06 -5.65
CA GLN A 104 -1.23 -4.53 -6.72
C GLN A 104 0.01 -5.27 -6.21
N ALA A 105 0.23 -5.30 -4.88
CA ALA A 105 1.50 -5.75 -4.30
C ALA A 105 2.67 -4.95 -4.91
N ASP A 106 3.81 -5.58 -5.23
CA ASP A 106 4.90 -4.96 -6.01
C ASP A 106 4.65 -5.10 -7.53
N GLY A 107 3.44 -4.74 -7.99
CA GLY A 107 3.01 -4.93 -9.37
C GLY A 107 2.80 -6.39 -9.79
N GLN A 108 2.75 -7.32 -8.83
CA GLN A 108 2.51 -8.75 -9.09
C GLN A 108 1.04 -9.06 -9.39
N ILE A 109 0.14 -8.25 -8.83
CA ILE A 109 -1.30 -8.31 -9.10
C ILE A 109 -1.59 -7.21 -10.13
N ASN A 110 -2.24 -7.58 -11.24
CA ASN A 110 -2.48 -6.62 -12.32
C ASN A 110 -3.49 -5.56 -11.89
N ASP A 111 -3.36 -4.35 -12.45
CA ASP A 111 -4.34 -3.27 -12.30
C ASP A 111 -5.78 -3.76 -12.55
N GLY A 112 -6.65 -3.53 -11.57
CA GLY A 112 -8.06 -3.93 -11.61
C GLY A 112 -8.32 -5.43 -11.45
N GLU A 113 -7.30 -6.24 -11.14
CA GLU A 113 -7.48 -7.64 -10.77
C GLU A 113 -8.07 -7.74 -9.37
N CYS A 114 -9.36 -8.09 -9.31
CA CYS A 114 -10.11 -8.17 -8.06
C CYS A 114 -9.51 -9.27 -7.16
N VAL A 115 -8.78 -8.88 -6.11
CA VAL A 115 -8.36 -9.77 -5.03
C VAL A 115 -9.57 -10.13 -4.17
N ILE A 116 -10.04 -11.37 -4.30
CA ILE A 116 -11.18 -11.97 -3.59
C ILE A 116 -10.90 -12.29 -2.13
#